data_AF-A0A1C2AZ04-F1
#
_entry.id   AF-A0A1C2AZ04-F1
#
_cell.length_a   1.000
_cell.length_b   1.000
_cell.length_c   1.000
_cell.angle_alpha   90.00
_cell.angle_beta   90.00
_cell.angle_gamma   90.00
#
_symmetry.space_group_name_H-M   'P 1'
#
loop_
_entity.id
_entity.type
_entity.pdbx_description
1 polymer ?
#
loop_
_entity_poly.entity_id
_entity_poly.type
_entity_poly.pdbx_seq_one_letter_code
_entity_poly.pdbx_strand_id
1 'polypeptide(L)'
;MQLSFTEKKNIRKSFGKLKESLSIPNLIEVQKNSYKELTEFKHDVEQHLVKGFDRVFKSIFPIEDLNDKATLEYVSYKLEKPKFDVDECIARGLTYSAALKCTLRLVVYEIDQLCI
;
A
#
# COMPACT_ATOMS: atom_id res chain seq x y z
N MET A 1 -23.78 -29.84 -16.18
CA MET A 1 -23.10 -28.99 -15.18
C MET A 1 -22.66 -29.90 -14.05
N GLN A 2 -21.36 -30.02 -13.79
CA GLN A 2 -20.90 -30.70 -12.57
C GLN A 2 -21.25 -29.80 -11.38
N LEU A 3 -22.21 -30.24 -10.57
CA LEU A 3 -22.58 -29.56 -9.32
C LEU A 3 -21.51 -29.82 -8.26
N SER A 4 -21.14 -28.78 -7.51
CA SER A 4 -20.28 -28.94 -6.33
C SER A 4 -20.94 -29.78 -5.25
N PHE A 5 -20.15 -30.29 -4.30
CA PHE A 5 -20.65 -31.14 -3.22
C PHE A 5 -21.75 -30.48 -2.39
N THR A 6 -21.63 -29.17 -2.13
CA THR A 6 -22.63 -28.37 -1.40
C THR A 6 -23.89 -28.10 -2.23
N GLU A 7 -23.77 -27.83 -3.53
CA GLU A 7 -24.92 -27.60 -4.41
C GLU A 7 -25.79 -28.86 -4.62
N LYS A 8 -25.18 -30.05 -4.52
CA LYS A 8 -25.93 -31.32 -4.56
C LYS A 8 -26.87 -31.51 -3.36
N LYS A 9 -26.56 -30.89 -2.21
CA LYS A 9 -27.35 -31.03 -0.98
C LYS A 9 -28.66 -30.23 -1.02
N ASN A 10 -28.70 -29.10 -1.74
CA ASN A 10 -29.91 -28.30 -1.90
C ASN A 10 -29.93 -27.62 -3.28
N ILE A 11 -30.82 -28.10 -4.15
CA ILE A 11 -30.91 -27.64 -5.55
C ILE A 11 -31.88 -26.47 -5.63
N ARG A 12 -31.38 -25.27 -5.93
CA ARG A 12 -32.19 -24.09 -6.22
C ARG A 12 -32.61 -24.08 -7.69
N LYS A 13 -33.92 -24.12 -7.97
CA LYS A 13 -34.45 -23.93 -9.33
C LYS A 13 -34.39 -22.44 -9.70
N SER A 14 -33.82 -22.13 -10.87
CA SER A 14 -33.80 -20.77 -11.46
C SER A 14 -34.71 -20.73 -12.69
N PHE A 15 -35.51 -19.67 -12.82
CA PHE A 15 -36.42 -19.45 -13.96
C PHE A 15 -35.92 -18.35 -14.92
N GLY A 16 -34.70 -17.85 -14.71
CA GLY A 16 -34.07 -16.87 -15.58
C GLY A 16 -33.86 -17.44 -16.98
N LYS A 17 -34.33 -16.74 -18.00
CA LYS A 17 -34.22 -17.16 -19.41
C LYS A 17 -32.87 -16.81 -20.04
N LEU A 18 -32.18 -15.81 -19.48
CA LEU A 18 -30.86 -15.37 -19.92
C LEU A 18 -29.78 -16.20 -19.24
N LYS A 19 -28.79 -16.64 -20.01
CA LYS A 19 -27.62 -17.34 -19.49
C LYS A 19 -26.65 -16.30 -18.97
N GLU A 20 -26.22 -16.42 -17.71
CA GLU A 20 -25.15 -15.58 -17.16
C GLU A 20 -23.86 -15.89 -17.94
N SER A 21 -23.44 -14.95 -18.79
CA SER A 21 -22.23 -15.08 -19.61
C SER A 21 -20.96 -14.63 -18.87
N LEU A 22 -21.13 -13.81 -17.83
CA LEU A 22 -20.05 -13.29 -17.00
C LEU A 22 -20.30 -13.76 -15.57
N SER A 23 -19.27 -14.32 -14.94
CA SER A 23 -19.31 -14.67 -13.52
C SER A 23 -19.37 -13.42 -12.66
N ILE A 24 -20.01 -13.53 -11.50
CA ILE A 24 -20.03 -12.47 -10.49
C ILE A 24 -18.56 -12.17 -10.08
N PRO A 25 -18.10 -10.92 -10.22
CA PRO A 25 -16.75 -10.55 -9.82
C PRO A 25 -16.63 -10.56 -8.29
N ASN A 26 -15.39 -10.52 -7.80
CA ASN A 26 -15.16 -10.46 -6.38
C ASN A 26 -15.61 -9.10 -5.82
N LEU A 27 -16.66 -9.11 -4.98
CA LEU A 27 -17.30 -7.89 -4.48
C LEU A 27 -16.41 -7.05 -3.55
N ILE A 28 -15.36 -7.64 -2.97
CA ILE A 28 -14.41 -6.95 -2.08
C ILE A 28 -13.07 -6.66 -2.77
N GLU A 29 -12.98 -6.91 -4.07
CA GLU A 29 -11.77 -6.74 -4.86
C GLU A 29 -11.30 -5.28 -4.87
N VAL A 30 -12.22 -4.34 -5.01
CA VAL A 30 -11.90 -2.90 -5.04
C VAL A 30 -11.18 -2.47 -3.76
N GLN A 31 -11.65 -2.92 -2.60
CA GLN A 31 -11.05 -2.58 -1.30
C GLN A 31 -9.65 -3.19 -1.16
N LYS A 32 -9.52 -4.48 -1.52
CA LYS A 32 -8.23 -5.19 -1.48
C LYS A 32 -7.21 -4.55 -2.41
N ASN A 33 -7.62 -4.24 -3.65
CA ASN A 33 -6.74 -3.66 -4.66
C ASN A 33 -6.32 -2.25 -4.26
N SER A 34 -7.23 -1.42 -3.73
CA SER A 34 -6.89 -0.07 -3.26
C SER A 34 -5.82 -0.08 -2.16
N TYR A 35 -5.98 -0.93 -1.15
CA TYR A 35 -4.99 -1.05 -0.07
C TYR A 35 -3.67 -1.65 -0.55
N LYS A 36 -3.72 -2.61 -1.48
CA LYS A 36 -2.56 -3.22 -2.12
C LYS A 36 -1.76 -2.18 -2.92
N GLU A 37 -2.43 -1.30 -3.68
CA GLU A 37 -1.79 -0.21 -4.40
C GLU A 37 -1.12 0.83 -3.49
N LEU A 38 -1.62 1.01 -2.25
CA LEU A 38 -1.02 1.89 -1.27
C LEU A 38 0.24 1.29 -0.61
N THR A 39 0.22 -0.02 -0.36
CA THR A 39 1.22 -0.72 0.47
C THR A 39 2.31 -1.47 -0.31
N GLU A 40 2.03 -1.92 -1.53
CA GLU A 40 3.01 -2.65 -2.33
C GLU A 40 3.98 -1.70 -3.05
N PHE A 41 5.27 -1.87 -2.74
CA PHE A 41 6.34 -1.32 -3.55
C PHE A 41 6.67 -2.30 -4.69
N LYS A 42 6.20 -2.01 -5.90
CA LYS A 42 6.58 -2.78 -7.10
C LYS A 42 7.86 -2.18 -7.68
N HIS A 43 8.99 -2.87 -7.47
CA HIS A 43 10.28 -2.46 -8.02
C HIS A 43 10.38 -2.70 -9.54
N ASP A 44 9.63 -3.67 -10.07
CA ASP A 44 9.77 -4.21 -11.44
C ASP A 44 8.85 -3.59 -12.51
N VAL A 45 8.07 -2.57 -12.17
CA VAL A 45 7.23 -1.90 -13.18
C VAL A 45 7.98 -0.68 -13.68
N GLU A 46 8.47 -0.78 -14.92
CA GLU A 46 9.07 0.31 -15.69
C GLU A 46 8.37 1.66 -15.44
N GLN A 47 9.05 2.48 -14.63
CA GLN A 47 9.15 3.93 -14.64
C GLN A 47 7.90 4.84 -14.58
N HIS A 48 6.64 4.40 -14.75
CA HIS A 48 5.59 5.39 -15.08
C HIS A 48 4.59 5.78 -14.00
N LEU A 49 4.41 5.03 -12.91
CA LEU A 49 3.46 5.43 -11.85
C LEU A 49 3.99 5.10 -10.46
N VAL A 50 4.73 6.05 -9.87
CA VAL A 50 5.00 6.04 -8.43
C VAL A 50 3.65 6.12 -7.71
N LYS A 51 3.22 5.03 -7.09
CA LYS A 51 1.98 4.92 -6.31
C LYS A 51 2.30 4.70 -4.82
N GLY A 52 1.30 4.95 -3.99
CA GLY A 52 1.36 4.68 -2.55
C GLY A 52 2.26 5.63 -1.76
N PHE A 53 2.88 5.11 -0.69
CA PHE A 53 3.71 5.90 0.23
C PHE A 53 4.89 6.59 -0.46
N ASP A 54 5.50 5.94 -1.46
CA ASP A 54 6.64 6.49 -2.18
C ASP A 54 6.27 7.80 -2.90
N ARG A 55 5.06 7.87 -3.46
CA ARG A 55 4.55 9.09 -4.13
C ARG A 55 4.39 10.23 -3.14
N VAL A 56 3.84 9.92 -1.97
CA VAL A 56 3.60 10.92 -0.93
C VAL A 56 4.93 11.45 -0.40
N PHE A 57 5.90 10.58 -0.11
CA PHE A 57 7.22 11.01 0.34
C PHE A 57 7.95 11.83 -0.73
N LYS A 58 7.97 11.39 -1.99
CA LYS A 58 8.56 12.16 -3.09
C LYS A 58 7.86 13.50 -3.38
N SER A 59 6.61 13.68 -2.94
CA SER A 59 5.91 14.96 -3.09
C SER A 59 6.22 15.98 -1.99
N ILE A 60 6.66 15.51 -0.83
CA ILE A 60 6.97 16.34 0.34
C ILE A 60 8.48 16.64 0.40
N PHE A 61 9.32 15.70 -0.02
CA PHE A 61 10.77 15.83 -0.04
C PHE A 61 11.26 16.21 -1.45
N PRO A 62 12.33 17.01 -1.57
CA PRO A 62 13.23 17.48 -0.51
C PRO A 62 12.66 18.63 0.33
N ILE A 63 13.02 18.66 1.62
CA ILE A 63 12.76 19.81 2.51
C ILE A 63 14.07 20.57 2.68
N GLU A 64 14.07 21.84 2.32
CA GLU A 64 15.22 22.75 2.41
C GLU A 64 15.09 23.64 3.65
N ASP A 65 16.20 23.90 4.33
CA ASP A 65 16.25 24.87 5.43
C ASP A 65 16.15 26.30 4.89
N LEU A 66 15.61 27.23 5.68
CA LEU A 66 15.39 28.63 5.29
C LEU A 66 16.68 29.38 4.91
N ASN A 67 17.84 28.88 5.37
CA ASN A 67 19.15 29.47 5.10
C ASN A 67 19.97 28.65 4.11
N ASP A 68 19.37 27.68 3.41
CA ASP A 68 20.02 26.76 2.46
C ASP A 68 21.24 26.00 3.04
N LYS A 69 21.33 25.89 4.38
CA LYS A 69 22.44 25.22 5.07
C LYS A 69 22.30 23.71 5.08
N ALA A 70 21.08 23.21 4.89
CA ALA A 70 20.82 21.78 4.90
C ALA A 70 19.59 21.42 4.06
N THR A 71 19.62 20.22 3.48
CA THR A 71 18.51 19.61 2.75
C THR A 71 18.23 18.22 3.31
N LEU A 72 16.95 17.92 3.55
CA LEU A 72 16.49 16.60 3.95
C LEU A 72 15.94 15.86 2.72
N GLU A 73 16.58 14.76 2.36
CA GLU A 73 16.23 13.91 1.23
C GLU A 73 15.57 12.60 1.68
N TYR A 74 14.60 12.13 0.92
CA TYR A 74 13.99 10.82 1.11
C TYR A 74 14.72 9.76 0.27
N VAL A 75 15.17 8.67 0.89
CA VAL A 75 15.89 7.57 0.20
C VAL A 75 14.97 6.37 -0.04
N SER A 76 14.32 5.87 1.02
CA SER A 76 13.45 4.69 0.93
C SER A 76 12.51 4.58 2.13
N TYR A 77 11.44 3.79 2.01
CA TYR A 77 10.62 3.36 3.14
C TYR A 77 10.58 1.84 3.23
N LYS A 78 10.28 1.34 4.43
CA LYS A 78 10.04 -0.08 4.71
C LYS A 78 8.83 -0.21 5.62
N LEU A 79 7.89 -1.06 5.23
CA LEU A 79 6.80 -1.48 6.08
C LEU A 79 7.22 -2.75 6.84
N GLU A 80 7.21 -2.70 8.16
CA GLU A 80 7.52 -3.86 8.99
C GLU A 80 6.31 -4.80 9.10
N LYS A 81 6.57 -6.06 9.44
CA LYS A 81 5.48 -6.98 9.72
C LYS A 81 4.76 -6.56 11.02
N PRO A 82 3.42 -6.72 11.09
CA PRO A 82 2.68 -6.54 12.32
C PRO A 82 3.25 -7.39 13.45
N LYS A 83 3.20 -6.86 14.67
CA LYS A 83 3.74 -7.54 15.87
C LYS A 83 2.90 -8.74 16.30
N PHE A 84 1.60 -8.71 16.02
CA PHE A 84 0.60 -9.68 16.43
C PHE A 84 -0.29 -10.03 15.26
N ASP A 85 -0.90 -11.22 15.30
CA ASP A 85 -1.87 -11.64 14.30
C ASP A 85 -3.26 -11.03 14.57
N VAL A 86 -4.16 -11.13 13.61
CA VAL A 86 -5.51 -10.56 13.67
C VAL A 86 -6.30 -11.10 14.87
N ASP A 87 -6.26 -12.41 15.10
CA ASP A 87 -6.99 -13.04 16.21
C ASP A 87 -6.47 -12.59 17.57
N GLU A 88 -5.15 -12.43 17.70
CA GLU A 88 -4.52 -11.93 18.93
C GLU A 88 -4.88 -10.46 19.19
N CYS A 89 -4.89 -9.64 18.14
CA CYS A 89 -5.33 -8.24 18.22
C CYS A 89 -6.78 -8.14 18.67
N ILE A 90 -7.68 -8.98 18.12
CA ILE A 90 -9.10 -9.00 18.51
C ILE A 90 -9.25 -9.40 19.98
N ALA A 91 -8.60 -10.48 20.41
CA ALA A 91 -8.71 -10.99 21.78
C ALA A 91 -8.19 -9.99 22.83
N ARG A 92 -7.16 -9.21 22.48
CA ARG A 92 -6.54 -8.21 23.38
C ARG A 92 -7.10 -6.80 23.22
N GLY A 93 -8.01 -6.56 22.27
CA GLY A 93 -8.53 -5.23 21.96
C GLY A 93 -7.47 -4.26 21.42
N LEU A 94 -6.50 -4.78 20.66
CA LEU A 94 -5.41 -4.01 20.05
C LEU A 94 -5.70 -3.70 18.58
N THR A 95 -5.09 -2.63 18.06
CA THR A 95 -5.17 -2.29 16.63
C THR A 95 -4.15 -3.08 15.82
N TYR A 96 -4.63 -3.88 14.85
CA TYR A 96 -3.78 -4.55 13.88
C TYR A 96 -3.09 -3.53 12.98
N SER A 97 -1.79 -3.33 13.16
CA SER A 97 -1.02 -2.30 12.49
C SER A 97 0.43 -2.73 12.27
N ALA A 98 1.02 -2.16 11.21
CA ALA A 98 2.42 -2.33 10.82
C ALA A 98 3.18 -1.01 10.99
N ALA A 99 4.43 -1.07 11.44
CA ALA A 99 5.27 0.12 11.56
C ALA A 99 5.83 0.53 10.19
N LEU A 100 5.71 1.81 9.85
CA LEU A 100 6.33 2.41 8.66
C LEU A 100 7.65 3.08 9.06
N LYS A 101 8.77 2.60 8.53
CA LYS A 101 10.11 3.17 8.77
C LYS A 101 10.64 3.81 7.50
N CYS A 102 11.06 5.07 7.59
CA CYS A 102 11.65 5.79 6.46
C CYS A 102 13.13 6.02 6.68
N THR A 103 13.93 5.83 5.63
CA THR A 103 15.34 6.17 5.57
C THR A 103 15.47 7.52 4.91
N LEU A 104 15.91 8.52 5.67
CA LEU A 104 16.15 9.88 5.21
C LEU A 104 17.65 10.16 5.21
N ARG A 105 18.08 11.05 4.31
CA ARG A 105 19.45 11.55 4.24
C ARG A 105 19.44 13.03 4.51
N LEU A 106 20.26 13.47 5.47
CA LEU A 106 20.52 14.88 5.71
C LEU A 106 21.79 15.28 4.97
N VAL A 107 21.70 16.26 4.09
CA VAL A 107 22.83 16.90 3.41
C VAL A 107 23.05 18.25 4.07
N VAL A 108 24.27 18.54 4.49
CA VAL A 108 24.65 19.84 5.11
C VAL A 108 25.64 20.52 4.19
N TYR A 109 25.40 21.79 3.89
CA TYR A 109 26.27 22.64 3.08
C TYR A 109 27.05 23.58 3.99
N GLU A 110 28.37 23.59 3.85
CA GLU A 110 29.21 24.62 4.45
C GLU A 110 29.23 25.82 3.51
N ILE A 111 28.57 26.91 3.93
CA ILE A 111 28.62 28.18 3.22
C ILE A 111 29.91 28.87 3.68
N ASP A 112 30.99 28.68 2.92
CA ASP A 112 32.23 29.44 3.10
C ASP A 112 31.94 30.91 2.78
N GLN A 113 31.67 31.68 3.81
CA GLN A 113 31.45 33.11 3.74
C GLN A 113 32.80 33.82 3.62
N LEU A 114 33.51 33.67 2.50
CA LEU A 114 34.71 34.46 2.20
C LEU A 114 34.96 34.63 0.69
N CYS A 115 35.24 35.89 0.34
CA CYS A 115 35.68 36.47 -0.94
C CYS A 115 34.56 36.96 -1.89
N ILE A 116 34.05 38.18 -1.67
CA ILE A 116 34.41 39.42 -2.41
C ILE A 116 34.30 40.59 -1.43
#